data_AF-A0AAV1PFN7-F1
#
_entry.id   AF-A0AAV1PFN7-F1
#
_cell.length_a   1.000
_cell.length_b   1.000
_cell.length_c   1.000
_cell.angle_alpha   90.00
_cell.angle_beta   90.00
_cell.angle_gamma   90.00
#
_symmetry.space_group_name_H-M   'P 1'
#
loop_
_entity.id
_entity.type
_entity.pdbx_description
1 polymer ?
#
loop_
_entity_poly.entity_id
_entity_poly.type
_entity_poly.pdbx_seq_one_letter_code
_entity_poly.pdbx_strand_id
1 'polypeptide(L)'
;MYVVTGGNSHVFYCETPDCATNVTRVFCNDNLLFSDANIPKCTGPPSPSTVCQHNGRAFISRDTDGPCEFEGPNGYMETKKCRDLSNICDFTNGSAPPPLSTKGQENDKESHVTEISVGVIFLVTLLLTVLGLTAYFCMKRKKDRSQQQANDSDVTVPLEDTQSSGETRES
;
A
#
# COMPACT_ATOMS: atom_id res chain seq x y z
N MET A 1 -23.82 -17.39 23.62
CA MET A 1 -23.53 -17.98 22.30
C MET A 1 -23.27 -16.82 21.35
N TYR A 2 -22.01 -16.44 21.14
CA TYR A 2 -21.71 -15.42 20.14
C TYR A 2 -21.48 -16.15 18.82
N VAL A 3 -22.48 -16.07 17.95
CA VAL A 3 -22.38 -16.50 16.57
C VAL A 3 -21.33 -15.61 15.92
N VAL A 4 -20.36 -16.21 15.22
CA VAL A 4 -19.54 -15.49 14.23
C VAL A 4 -20.53 -14.96 13.21
N THR A 5 -20.97 -13.72 13.41
CA THR A 5 -21.77 -13.02 12.40
C THR A 5 -20.81 -12.77 11.25
N GLY A 6 -21.05 -13.47 10.15
CA GLY A 6 -20.21 -13.47 8.97
C GLY A 6 -20.02 -12.06 8.42
N GLY A 7 -18.95 -11.40 8.85
CA GLY A 7 -18.19 -10.53 7.98
C GLY A 7 -17.31 -11.40 7.09
N ASN A 8 -17.02 -10.96 5.88
CA ASN A 8 -16.10 -11.63 4.94
C ASN A 8 -14.64 -11.59 5.41
N SER A 9 -14.39 -11.68 6.72
CA SER A 9 -13.07 -11.57 7.31
C SER A 9 -12.33 -12.91 7.18
N HIS A 10 -11.18 -12.88 6.51
CA HIS A 10 -10.30 -14.02 6.38
C HIS A 10 -9.37 -14.10 7.57
N VAL A 11 -9.46 -15.19 8.34
CA VAL A 11 -8.56 -15.44 9.46
C VAL A 11 -7.45 -16.38 9.02
N PHE A 12 -6.20 -16.01 9.29
CA PHE A 12 -5.00 -16.81 9.04
C PHE A 12 -4.28 -17.09 10.35
N TYR A 13 -3.56 -18.20 10.42
CA TYR A 13 -2.84 -18.63 11.62
C TYR A 13 -1.57 -19.40 11.27
N CYS A 14 -0.58 -19.35 12.15
CA CYS A 14 0.61 -20.19 12.02
C CYS A 14 0.31 -21.66 12.38
N GLU A 15 0.71 -22.59 11.51
CA GLU A 15 0.28 -23.99 11.53
C GLU A 15 1.00 -24.86 12.57
N THR A 16 2.24 -24.56 12.90
CA THR A 16 2.96 -25.32 13.92
C THR A 16 2.35 -25.05 15.30
N PRO A 17 2.08 -26.06 16.14
CA PRO A 17 1.73 -25.83 17.54
C PRO A 17 2.77 -24.93 18.24
N ASP A 18 2.31 -24.08 19.17
CA ASP A 18 3.17 -23.16 19.94
C ASP A 18 3.99 -22.14 19.11
N CYS A 19 3.68 -21.98 17.82
CA CYS A 19 4.33 -21.02 16.93
C CYS A 19 4.22 -19.56 17.39
N ALA A 20 3.19 -19.20 18.17
CA ALA A 20 2.97 -17.83 18.63
C ALA A 20 4.17 -17.23 19.37
N THR A 21 4.93 -18.06 20.09
CA THR A 21 6.11 -17.63 20.85
C THR A 21 7.28 -17.22 19.96
N ASN A 22 7.28 -17.68 18.71
CA ASN A 22 8.35 -17.46 17.75
C ASN A 22 7.97 -16.47 16.66
N VAL A 23 6.70 -16.03 16.56
CA VAL A 23 6.30 -15.04 15.56
C VAL A 23 6.90 -13.69 15.92
N THR A 24 7.66 -13.12 14.99
CA THR A 24 8.25 -11.79 15.12
C THR A 24 7.67 -10.81 14.11
N ARG A 25 7.14 -11.31 12.99
CA ARG A 25 6.54 -10.48 11.93
C ARG A 25 5.34 -11.17 11.31
N VAL A 26 4.39 -10.35 10.87
CA VAL A 26 3.26 -10.80 10.04
C VAL A 26 3.13 -9.89 8.84
N PHE A 27 3.11 -10.50 7.66
CA PHE A 27 2.92 -9.83 6.38
C PHE A 27 1.57 -10.23 5.79
N CYS A 28 0.84 -9.29 5.20
CA CYS A 28 -0.34 -9.59 4.39
C CYS A 28 -0.27 -8.78 3.11
N ASN A 29 -0.35 -9.43 1.95
CA ASN A 29 -0.14 -8.79 0.63
C ASN A 29 1.13 -7.93 0.62
N ASP A 30 2.26 -8.49 1.04
CA ASP A 30 3.57 -7.82 1.15
C ASP A 30 3.64 -6.62 2.13
N ASN A 31 2.57 -6.34 2.87
CA ASN A 31 2.55 -5.27 3.87
C ASN A 31 2.85 -5.85 5.26
N LEU A 32 3.85 -5.30 5.94
CA LEU A 32 4.14 -5.61 7.35
C LEU A 32 3.05 -5.03 8.25
N LEU A 33 2.26 -5.89 8.89
CA LEU A 33 1.16 -5.49 9.77
C LEU A 33 1.51 -5.65 11.26
N PHE A 34 2.50 -6.46 11.57
CA PHE A 34 2.96 -6.71 12.93
C PHE A 34 4.46 -6.91 12.97
N SER A 35 5.13 -6.28 13.94
CA SER A 35 6.57 -6.37 14.15
C SER A 35 6.89 -6.20 15.64
N ASP A 36 6.47 -7.17 16.45
CA ASP A 36 6.75 -7.24 17.88
C ASP A 36 6.99 -8.72 18.26
N ALA A 37 7.65 -8.96 19.38
CA ALA A 37 7.79 -10.30 19.96
C ALA A 37 6.62 -10.67 20.89
N ASN A 38 5.85 -9.68 21.36
CA ASN A 38 4.75 -9.92 22.28
C ASN A 38 3.40 -9.88 21.56
N ILE A 39 2.80 -11.06 21.35
CA ILE A 39 1.46 -11.19 20.79
C ILE A 39 0.43 -11.24 21.93
N PRO A 40 -0.54 -10.30 21.98
CA PRO A 40 -1.57 -10.31 23.02
C PRO A 40 -2.50 -11.51 22.86
N LYS A 41 -3.08 -11.99 23.98
CA LYS A 41 -4.06 -13.08 23.93
C LYS A 41 -5.36 -12.65 23.26
N CYS A 42 -5.92 -13.51 22.42
CA CYS A 42 -7.23 -13.28 21.83
C CYS A 42 -8.33 -13.38 22.91
N THR A 43 -9.23 -12.38 22.97
CA THR A 43 -10.45 -12.40 23.77
C THR A 43 -11.68 -12.89 22.98
N GLY A 44 -11.47 -13.19 21.70
CA GLY A 44 -12.44 -13.63 20.71
C GLY A 44 -11.74 -13.72 19.34
N PRO A 45 -12.48 -13.79 18.23
CA PRO A 45 -11.88 -13.69 16.91
C PRO A 45 -11.06 -12.40 16.75
N PRO A 46 -9.89 -12.42 16.09
CA PRO A 46 -9.07 -11.23 15.89
C PRO A 46 -9.86 -10.16 15.12
N SER A 47 -9.71 -8.89 15.56
CA SER A 47 -10.22 -7.75 14.80
C SER A 47 -9.45 -7.60 13.48
N PRO A 48 -10.02 -6.93 12.47
CA PRO A 48 -9.34 -6.76 11.19
C PRO A 48 -7.94 -6.12 11.33
N SER A 49 -6.97 -6.68 10.62
CA SER A 49 -5.56 -6.28 10.64
C SER A 49 -4.89 -6.33 12.03
N THR A 50 -5.47 -7.06 12.98
CA THR A 50 -4.88 -7.25 14.31
C THR A 50 -4.33 -8.66 14.46
N VAL A 51 -3.20 -8.78 15.17
CA VAL A 51 -2.60 -10.05 15.53
C VAL A 51 -2.88 -10.35 17.00
N CYS A 52 -3.33 -11.57 17.28
CA CYS A 52 -3.47 -12.07 18.65
C CYS A 52 -3.12 -13.56 18.71
N GLN A 53 -2.92 -14.09 19.91
CA GLN A 53 -2.61 -15.51 20.12
C GLN A 53 -3.71 -16.25 20.87
N HIS A 54 -3.97 -17.49 20.44
CA HIS A 54 -4.91 -18.41 21.07
C HIS A 54 -4.37 -19.85 20.96
N ASN A 55 -4.43 -20.64 22.03
CA ASN A 55 -3.96 -22.03 22.04
C ASN A 55 -2.55 -22.24 21.43
N GLY A 56 -1.60 -21.35 21.77
CA GLY A 56 -0.21 -21.41 21.28
C GLY A 56 0.00 -20.95 19.84
N ARG A 57 -1.04 -20.46 19.16
CA ARG A 57 -0.98 -20.06 17.75
C ARG A 57 -1.25 -18.57 17.61
N ALA A 58 -0.53 -17.91 16.72
CA ALA A 58 -0.82 -16.54 16.32
C ALA A 58 -1.88 -16.54 15.22
N PHE A 59 -2.80 -15.59 15.29
CA PHE A 59 -3.89 -15.39 14.35
C PHE A 59 -3.90 -13.95 13.87
N ILE A 60 -4.31 -13.74 12.62
CA ILE A 60 -4.59 -12.42 12.05
C ILE A 60 -5.89 -12.48 11.25
N SER A 61 -6.71 -11.44 11.35
CA SER A 61 -7.92 -11.27 10.55
C SER A 61 -7.72 -10.22 9.47
N ARG A 62 -8.37 -10.35 8.30
CA ARG A 62 -8.24 -9.42 7.18
C ARG A 62 -9.56 -9.32 6.41
N ASP A 63 -9.97 -8.12 6.06
CA ASP A 63 -11.25 -7.87 5.36
C ASP A 63 -11.16 -8.00 3.83
N THR A 64 -9.97 -8.22 3.28
CA THR A 64 -9.78 -8.41 1.84
C THR A 64 -9.13 -9.73 1.54
N ASP A 65 -9.37 -10.22 0.34
CA ASP A 65 -8.64 -11.34 -0.22
C ASP A 65 -7.12 -11.06 -0.28
N GLY A 66 -6.37 -12.14 -0.17
CA GLY A 66 -4.91 -12.13 -0.13
C GLY A 66 -4.34 -13.00 0.98
N PRO A 67 -3.16 -13.62 0.77
CA PRO A 67 -2.52 -14.40 1.81
C PRO A 67 -1.94 -13.49 2.89
N CYS A 68 -1.89 -14.05 4.10
CA CYS A 68 -1.02 -13.56 5.16
C CYS A 68 0.04 -14.62 5.44
N GLU A 69 1.21 -14.16 5.85
CA GLU A 69 2.39 -14.96 6.11
C GLU A 69 2.97 -14.55 7.46
N PHE A 70 3.38 -15.55 8.24
CA PHE A 70 4.02 -15.37 9.53
C PHE A 70 5.52 -15.62 9.37
N GLU A 71 6.35 -14.80 10.00
CA GLU A 71 7.78 -15.04 10.12
C GLU A 71 8.20 -15.08 11.58
N GLY A 72 9.26 -15.84 11.85
CA GLY A 72 9.99 -15.80 13.11
C GLY A 72 11.50 -15.68 12.91
N PRO A 73 12.30 -16.02 13.94
CA PRO A 73 13.76 -15.90 13.88
C PRO A 73 14.41 -16.66 12.72
N ASN A 74 13.78 -17.74 12.28
CA ASN A 74 14.28 -18.61 11.21
C ASN A 74 13.63 -18.33 9.85
N GLY A 75 12.90 -17.23 9.72
CA GLY A 75 12.18 -16.84 8.50
C GLY A 75 10.73 -17.33 8.49
N TYR A 76 10.23 -17.63 7.29
CA TYR A 76 8.84 -18.00 7.03
C TYR A 76 8.34 -19.17 7.88
N MET A 77 7.11 -19.06 8.33
CA MET A 77 6.36 -20.08 9.06
C MET A 77 5.16 -20.55 8.23
N GLU A 78 4.90 -21.85 8.26
CA GLU A 78 3.73 -22.41 7.59
C GLU A 78 2.44 -21.77 8.10
N THR A 79 1.66 -21.25 7.16
CA THR A 79 0.45 -20.47 7.45
C THR A 79 -0.77 -21.16 6.88
N LYS A 80 -1.85 -21.21 7.65
CA LYS A 80 -3.14 -21.73 7.21
C LYS A 80 -4.25 -20.71 7.36
N LYS A 81 -5.20 -20.77 6.44
CA LYS A 81 -6.46 -20.01 6.50
C LYS A 81 -7.49 -20.83 7.28
N CYS A 82 -8.16 -20.18 8.22
CA CYS A 82 -9.33 -20.73 8.88
C CYS A 82 -10.40 -21.12 7.86
N ARG A 83 -10.99 -22.29 8.06
CA ARG A 83 -12.15 -22.79 7.31
C ARG A 83 -13.24 -23.09 8.34
N ASP A 84 -14.51 -23.02 7.91
CA ASP A 84 -15.71 -23.08 8.77
C ASP A 84 -15.85 -24.33 9.65
N LEU A 85 -14.93 -25.29 9.56
CA LEU A 85 -14.94 -26.58 10.27
C LEU A 85 -13.66 -26.84 11.08
N SER A 86 -12.74 -25.88 11.20
CA SER A 86 -11.50 -26.07 11.97
C SER A 86 -11.71 -25.72 13.44
N ASN A 87 -11.54 -26.69 14.33
CA ASN A 87 -11.53 -26.48 15.78
C ASN A 87 -10.42 -25.52 16.26
N ILE A 88 -9.38 -25.30 15.43
CA ILE A 88 -8.30 -24.35 15.71
C ILE A 88 -8.82 -22.90 15.69
N CYS A 89 -9.84 -22.64 14.87
CA CYS A 89 -10.40 -21.31 14.65
C CYS A 89 -11.66 -21.06 15.51
N ASP A 90 -11.91 -21.94 16.49
CA ASP A 90 -13.01 -21.78 17.43
C ASP A 90 -12.54 -20.94 18.62
N PHE A 91 -13.05 -19.70 18.69
CA PHE A 91 -12.74 -18.75 19.75
C PHE A 91 -13.77 -18.78 20.90
N THR A 92 -14.71 -19.73 20.91
CA THR A 92 -15.75 -19.81 21.95
C THR A 92 -15.23 -20.14 23.34
N ASN A 93 -14.02 -20.71 23.45
CA ASN A 93 -13.36 -21.04 24.72
C ASN A 93 -12.34 -19.99 25.20
N GLY A 94 -12.49 -18.73 24.77
CA GLY A 94 -11.67 -17.62 25.26
C GLY A 94 -11.76 -17.47 26.78
N SER A 95 -10.78 -18.04 27.49
CA SER A 95 -10.57 -17.84 28.92
C SER A 95 -10.35 -16.34 29.15
N ALA A 96 -11.36 -15.67 29.72
CA ALA A 96 -11.24 -14.30 30.16
C ALA A 96 -10.00 -14.18 31.05
N PRO A 97 -9.15 -13.15 30.87
CA PRO A 97 -8.04 -12.94 31.79
C PRO A 97 -8.61 -12.82 33.22
N PRO A 98 -7.96 -13.43 34.24
CA PRO A 98 -8.34 -13.15 35.62
C PRO A 98 -8.26 -11.64 35.84
N PRO A 99 -9.25 -11.01 36.51
CA PRO A 99 -9.24 -9.57 36.71
C PRO A 99 -8.01 -9.21 37.54
N LEU A 100 -7.01 -8.60 36.90
CA LEU A 100 -5.91 -7.96 37.62
C LEU A 100 -6.47 -6.69 38.26
N SER A 101 -6.85 -6.83 39.54
CA SER A 101 -6.74 -5.71 40.47
C SER A 101 -5.30 -5.23 40.46
N THR A 102 -5.05 -3.98 40.08
CA THR A 102 -4.39 -2.96 40.94
C THR A 102 -4.26 -1.64 40.18
N LYS A 103 -4.82 -0.60 40.82
CA LYS A 103 -4.63 0.84 40.59
C LYS A 103 -3.28 1.23 39.99
N GLY A 104 -3.33 2.04 38.93
CA GLY A 104 -2.20 2.76 38.38
C GLY A 104 -2.67 3.75 37.32
N GLN A 105 -3.11 4.91 37.80
CA GLN A 105 -3.39 6.13 37.04
C GLN A 105 -2.16 6.55 36.22
N GLU A 106 -2.27 6.67 34.88
CA GLU A 106 -1.65 7.77 34.12
C GLU A 106 -2.21 7.89 32.69
N ASN A 107 -3.04 8.92 32.50
CA ASN A 107 -3.10 9.90 31.41
C ASN A 107 -2.97 9.46 29.94
N ASP A 108 -4.04 9.80 29.20
CA ASP A 108 -4.05 10.43 27.88
C ASP A 108 -2.94 10.08 26.90
N LYS A 109 -3.34 9.35 25.85
CA LYS A 109 -3.21 9.83 24.47
C LYS A 109 -4.17 9.04 23.59
N GLU A 110 -5.37 9.58 23.45
CA GLU A 110 -6.19 9.42 22.26
C GLU A 110 -5.33 9.82 21.07
N SER A 111 -4.65 8.85 20.46
CA SER A 111 -3.95 9.07 19.19
C SER A 111 -5.04 9.06 18.14
N HIS A 112 -5.50 10.28 17.84
CA HIS A 112 -6.37 10.61 16.73
C HIS A 112 -5.69 10.06 15.46
N VAL A 113 -6.01 8.81 15.10
CA VAL A 113 -5.60 8.25 13.81
C VAL A 113 -6.40 9.04 12.80
N THR A 114 -5.70 10.00 12.20
CA THR A 114 -6.18 10.86 11.13
C THR A 114 -6.91 9.98 10.13
N GLU A 115 -8.23 10.01 10.22
CA GLU A 115 -9.14 9.43 9.25
C GLU A 115 -8.86 10.24 7.98
N ILE A 116 -7.97 9.74 7.12
CA ILE A 116 -7.75 10.32 5.80
C ILE A 116 -9.04 10.05 5.06
N SER A 117 -9.96 11.01 5.20
CA SER A 117 -11.24 11.04 4.52
C SER A 117 -10.99 10.71 3.06
N VAL A 118 -11.68 9.69 2.57
CA VAL A 118 -11.60 9.19 1.19
C VAL A 118 -11.70 10.33 0.16
N GLY A 119 -12.34 11.45 0.54
CA GLY A 119 -12.39 12.69 -0.23
C GLY A 119 -11.03 13.35 -0.51
N VAL A 120 -10.07 13.34 0.42
CA VAL A 120 -8.74 13.96 0.21
C VAL A 120 -7.95 13.17 -0.84
N ILE A 121 -7.99 11.84 -0.76
CA ILE A 121 -7.32 10.96 -1.75
C ILE A 121 -7.94 11.15 -3.13
N PHE A 122 -9.27 11.25 -3.22
CA PHE A 122 -9.97 11.50 -4.48
C PHE A 122 -9.61 12.87 -5.08
N LEU A 123 -9.52 13.91 -4.24
CA LEU A 123 -9.20 15.26 -4.70
C LEU A 123 -7.74 15.37 -5.20
N VAL A 124 -6.80 14.73 -4.51
CA VAL A 124 -5.39 14.68 -4.92
C VAL A 124 -5.22 13.87 -6.23
N THR A 125 -5.88 12.71 -6.35
CA THR A 125 -5.83 11.91 -7.59
C THR A 125 -6.47 12.64 -8.78
N LEU A 126 -7.58 13.36 -8.55
CA LEU A 126 -8.22 14.17 -9.59
C LEU A 126 -7.34 15.35 -10.04
N LEU A 127 -6.63 16.01 -9.12
CA LEU A 127 -5.67 17.06 -9.48
C LEU A 127 -4.49 16.52 -10.31
N LEU A 128 -3.91 15.38 -9.92
CA LEU A 128 -2.78 14.77 -10.64
C LEU A 128 -3.18 14.35 -12.06
N THR A 129 -4.38 13.78 -12.23
CA THR A 129 -4.87 13.38 -13.56
C THR A 129 -5.12 14.58 -14.47
N VAL A 130 -5.71 15.66 -13.96
CA VAL A 130 -5.91 16.91 -14.73
C VAL A 130 -4.56 17.52 -15.15
N LEU A 131 -3.60 17.60 -14.24
CA LEU A 131 -2.26 18.13 -14.56
C LEU A 131 -1.53 17.24 -15.59
N GLY A 132 -1.62 15.92 -15.43
CA GLY A 132 -1.05 14.95 -16.38
C GLY A 132 -1.66 15.08 -17.78
N LEU A 133 -2.99 15.15 -17.88
CA LEU A 133 -3.69 15.35 -19.14
C LEU A 133 -3.34 16.69 -19.78
N THR A 134 -3.29 17.76 -18.99
CA THR A 134 -2.94 19.10 -19.48
C THR A 134 -1.50 19.13 -20.01
N ALA A 135 -0.55 18.54 -19.28
CA ALA A 135 0.84 18.41 -19.74
C ALA A 135 0.94 17.56 -21.01
N TYR A 136 0.22 16.44 -21.07
CA TYR A 136 0.17 15.58 -22.24
C TYR A 136 -0.36 16.32 -23.48
N PHE A 137 -1.47 17.07 -23.35
CA PHE A 137 -2.01 17.87 -24.44
C PHE A 137 -1.10 19.04 -24.84
N CYS A 138 -0.46 19.70 -23.88
CA CYS A 138 0.52 20.75 -24.15
C CYS A 138 1.75 20.21 -24.88
N MET A 139 2.25 19.03 -24.49
CA MET A 139 3.37 18.38 -25.17
C MET A 139 2.98 17.89 -26.57
N LYS A 140 1.78 17.33 -26.73
CA LYS A 140 1.24 16.92 -28.04
C LYS A 140 1.14 18.11 -28.98
N ARG A 141 0.56 19.22 -28.54
CA ARG A 141 0.48 20.46 -29.33
C ARG A 141 1.85 21.08 -29.61
N LYS A 142 2.82 20.98 -28.70
CA LYS A 142 4.19 21.43 -28.95
C LYS A 142 4.84 20.61 -30.08
N LYS A 143 4.61 19.29 -30.12
CA LYS A 143 5.10 18.44 -31.21
C LYS A 143 4.53 18.87 -32.57
N ASP A 144 3.23 19.19 -32.61
CA ASP A 144 2.58 19.69 -33.83
C ASP A 144 3.10 21.09 -34.22
N ARG A 145 3.38 21.96 -33.25
CA ARG A 145 3.92 23.32 -33.49
C ARG A 145 5.40 23.33 -33.89
N SER A 146 6.22 22.44 -33.34
CA SER A 146 7.63 22.28 -33.72
C SER A 146 7.79 21.79 -35.16
N GLN A 147 6.85 21.00 -35.68
CA GLN A 147 6.84 20.66 -37.11
C GLN A 147 6.48 21.85 -38.00
N GLN A 148 5.61 22.76 -37.53
CA GLN A 148 5.23 23.93 -38.32
C GLN A 148 6.29 25.04 -38.30
N GLN A 149 7.05 25.18 -37.21
CA GLN A 149 8.15 26.15 -37.12
C GLN A 149 9.43 25.70 -37.86
N ALA A 150 9.63 24.39 -38.05
CA ALA A 150 10.70 23.87 -38.91
C ALA A 150 10.42 24.05 -40.42
N ASN A 151 9.17 24.33 -40.80
CA ASN A 151 8.77 24.48 -42.20
C ASN A 151 8.85 25.94 -42.71
N ASP A 152 9.12 26.91 -41.82
CA ASP A 152 9.18 28.35 -42.15
C ASP A 152 10.58 28.96 -41.93
N SER A 153 11.60 28.12 -41.80
CA SER A 153 13.02 28.54 -41.78
C SER A 153 13.84 28.00 -42.95
N ASP A 154 13.18 27.41 -43.95
CA ASP A 154 13.81 26.92 -45.17
C ASP A 154 13.33 27.73 -46.39
N VAL A 155 13.57 29.04 -46.37
CA VAL A 155 13.65 29.83 -47.60
C VAL A 155 14.95 30.61 -47.57
N THR A 156 16.05 29.93 -47.92
CA THR A 156 17.27 30.60 -48.38
C THR A 156 17.99 29.70 -49.38
N VAL A 157 17.68 29.85 -50.67
CA VAL A 157 18.51 29.40 -51.80
C VAL A 157 18.09 30.23 -53.05
N PRO A 158 18.95 30.52 -54.05
CA PRO A 158 20.30 31.09 -54.04
C PRO A 158 20.51 32.19 -55.14
N LEU A 159 21.75 32.70 -55.21
CA LEU A 159 22.45 33.45 -56.28
C LEU A 159 21.73 33.68 -57.63
N GLU A 160 21.70 34.95 -58.04
CA GLU A 160 21.60 35.36 -59.44
C GLU A 160 22.88 36.11 -59.84
N ASP A 161 23.61 35.56 -60.81
CA ASP A 161 24.75 36.17 -61.50
C ASP A 161 24.31 37.43 -62.27
N THR A 162 25.08 38.51 -62.21
CA THR A 162 25.11 39.48 -63.32
C THR A 162 26.49 40.10 -63.48
N GLN A 163 27.08 39.75 -64.61
CA GLN A 163 28.29 40.27 -65.26
C GLN A 163 28.17 41.76 -65.66
N SER A 164 29.32 42.40 -65.97
CA SER A 164 29.52 43.71 -66.63
C SER A 164 29.81 44.87 -65.65
N SER A 165 30.79 45.76 -65.80
CA SER A 165 31.67 46.20 -66.90
C SER A 165 32.88 46.90 -66.21
N GLY A 166 34.13 46.73 -66.64
CA GLY A 166 34.83 47.72 -67.44
C GLY A 166 35.21 49.02 -66.69
N GLU A 167 36.49 49.20 -66.32
CA GLU A 167 37.36 50.32 -66.79
C GLU A 167 38.67 50.47 -66.00
N THR A 168 39.73 50.59 -66.80
CA THR A 168 41.11 51.07 -66.61
C THR A 168 41.33 52.31 -65.73
N ARG A 169 42.47 52.32 -65.00
CA ARG A 169 43.63 53.25 -65.12
C ARG A 169 44.53 53.06 -63.87
N GLU A 170 45.75 52.55 -63.97
CA GLU A 170 47.02 53.14 -64.46
C GLU A 170 47.51 54.36 -63.64
N SER A 171 48.67 54.16 -63.01
CA SER A 171 49.66 55.08 -62.40
C SER A 171 49.27 56.03 -61.26
#